data_AF-A0A453L908-F1
#
_entry.id   AF-A0A453L908-F1
#
_cell.length_a   1.000
_cell.length_b   1.000
_cell.length_c   1.000
_cell.angle_alpha   90.00
_cell.angle_beta   90.00
_cell.angle_gamma   90.00
#
_symmetry.space_group_name_H-M   'P 1'
#
loop_
_entity.id
_entity.type
_entity.pdbx_description
1 polymer ?
#
loop_
_entity_poly.entity_id
_entity_poly.type
_entity_poly.pdbx_seq_one_letter_code
_entity_poly.pdbx_strand_id
1 'polypeptide(L)' 'VGNAHTLYKSGTEWTDLVADAERRKCIFSATNDATICKLVLQVKQELDELEDLLSADSAVFSNTRRKV' A
#
# COMPACT_ATOMS: atom_id res chain seq x y z
N VAL A 1 -10.00 -1.74 0.02
CA VAL A 1 -9.71 -1.56 -1.43
C VAL A 1 -9.37 -0.11 -1.70
N GLY A 2 -8.13 0.19 -2.08
CA GLY A 2 -7.66 1.59 -2.23
C GLY A 2 -6.41 1.72 -3.07
N ASN A 3 -6.16 0.77 -3.98
CA ASN A 3 -5.01 0.83 -4.88
C ASN A 3 -5.33 1.72 -6.09
N ALA A 4 -4.29 2.11 -6.83
CA ALA A 4 -4.40 2.96 -8.01
C ALA A 4 -5.45 2.45 -9.02
N HIS A 5 -5.53 1.14 -9.23
CA HIS A 5 -6.51 0.53 -10.14
C HIS A 5 -7.96 0.77 -9.69
N THR A 6 -8.25 0.57 -8.40
CA THR A 6 -9.58 0.82 -7.85
C THR A 6 -9.91 2.32 -7.85
N LEU A 7 -8.96 3.17 -7.45
CA LEU A 7 -9.15 4.61 -7.39
C LEU A 7 -9.35 5.22 -8.79
N TYR A 8 -8.61 4.75 -9.79
CA TYR A 8 -8.78 5.17 -11.18
C TYR A 8 -10.18 4.87 -11.72
N LYS A 9 -10.75 3.72 -11.35
CA LYS A 9 -12.09 3.29 -11.78
C LYS A 9 -13.24 3.84 -10.94
N SER A 10 -12.96 4.66 -9.92
CA SER A 10 -13.97 5.14 -8.99
C SER A 10 -14.97 6.13 -9.60
N GLY A 11 -14.62 6.81 -10.70
CA GLY A 11 -15.45 7.85 -11.31
C GLY A 11 -15.56 9.12 -10.46
N THR A 12 -14.66 9.30 -9.49
CA THR A 12 -14.57 10.46 -8.60
C THR A 12 -13.32 11.29 -8.95
N GLU A 13 -13.02 12.35 -8.19
CA GLU A 13 -11.79 13.13 -8.32
C GLU A 13 -10.50 12.28 -8.26
N TRP A 14 -10.57 11.10 -7.66
CA TRP A 14 -9.47 10.13 -7.62
C TRP A 14 -9.05 9.63 -9.00
N THR A 15 -9.97 9.60 -9.98
CA THR A 15 -9.63 9.21 -11.35
C THR A 15 -8.59 10.14 -11.96
N ASP A 16 -8.82 11.46 -11.85
CA ASP A 16 -7.90 12.47 -12.40
C ASP A 16 -6.58 12.53 -11.63
N LEU A 17 -6.63 12.39 -10.30
CA LEU A 17 -5.44 12.34 -9.45
C LEU A 17 -4.54 11.14 -9.78
N VAL A 18 -5.13 9.95 -9.96
CA VAL A 18 -4.37 8.76 -10.35
C VAL A 18 -3.80 8.92 -11.76
N ALA A 19 -4.57 9.45 -12.72
CA ALA A 19 -4.10 9.68 -14.08
C ALA A 19 -2.91 10.67 -14.14
N ASP A 20 -2.94 11.74 -13.32
CA ASP A 20 -1.83 12.68 -13.21
C ASP A 20 -0.59 12.03 -12.59
N ALA A 21 -0.76 11.24 -11.54
CA ALA A 21 0.34 10.52 -10.90
C ALA A 21 0.98 9.47 -11.84
N GLU A 22 0.20 8.75 -12.64
CA GLU A 22 0.70 7.85 -13.68
C GLU A 22 1.52 8.60 -14.73
N ARG A 23 1.02 9.74 -15.22
CA ARG A 23 1.71 10.58 -16.22
C ARG A 23 3.08 11.05 -15.72
N ARG A 24 3.18 11.36 -14.43
CA ARG A 24 4.42 11.78 -13.75
C ARG A 24 5.30 10.61 -13.31
N LYS A 25 4.84 9.37 -13.50
CA LYS A 25 5.51 8.13 -13.06
C LYS A 25 5.80 8.10 -11.55
N CYS A 26 4.88 8.62 -10.74
CA CYS A 26 5.04 8.72 -9.29
C CYS A 26 4.10 7.79 -8.51
N ILE A 27 3.62 6.71 -9.14
CA ILE A 27 2.88 5.65 -8.46
C ILE A 27 3.86 4.56 -8.06
N PHE A 28 3.98 4.32 -6.76
CA PHE A 28 4.86 3.31 -6.20
C PHE A 28 4.04 2.25 -5.47
N SER A 29 4.38 0.98 -5.70
CA SER A 29 3.79 -0.12 -4.95
C SER A 29 4.47 -0.23 -3.59
N ALA A 30 3.72 0.11 -2.54
CA ALA A 30 4.19 -0.03 -1.17
C ALA A 30 4.47 -1.49 -0.78
N THR A 31 4.03 -2.49 -1.57
CA THR A 31 4.26 -3.92 -1.33
C THR A 31 5.44 -4.49 -2.12
N ASN A 32 5.88 -3.83 -3.19
CA ASN A 32 6.96 -4.32 -4.05
C ASN A 32 8.26 -3.53 -3.92
N ASP A 33 8.22 -2.38 -3.25
CA ASP A 33 9.42 -1.58 -2.97
C ASP A 33 9.90 -1.83 -1.54
N ALA A 34 11.04 -2.52 -1.41
CA ALA A 34 11.61 -2.88 -0.11
C ALA A 34 11.94 -1.67 0.79
N THR A 35 12.22 -0.51 0.19
CA THR A 35 12.50 0.73 0.95
C THR A 35 11.21 1.28 1.52
N ILE A 36 10.15 1.31 0.72
CA ILE A 36 8.82 1.75 1.18
C ILE A 36 8.25 0.77 2.21
N CYS A 37 8.40 -0.55 2.00
CA CYS A 37 8.01 -1.55 3.00
C CYS A 37 8.68 -1.30 4.36
N LYS A 38 9.99 -1.03 4.37
CA LYS A 38 10.74 -0.73 5.61
C LYS A 38 10.24 0.55 6.28
N LEU A 39 10.00 1.61 5.50
CA LEU A 39 9.48 2.87 6.03
C LEU A 39 8.09 2.68 6.66
N VAL A 40 7.19 1.95 5.99
CA VAL A 40 5.85 1.64 6.52
C VAL A 40 5.96 0.85 7.83
N LEU A 41 6.85 -0.13 7.92
CA LEU A 41 7.10 -0.88 9.17
C LEU A 41 7.61 0.02 10.30
N GLN A 42 8.55 0.93 10.00
CA GLN A 42 9.09 1.87 10.98
C GLN A 42 8.02 2.83 11.52
N VAL A 43 7.25 3.46 10.62
CA VAL A 43 6.17 4.38 11.02
C VAL A 43 5.11 3.66 11.85
N LYS A 44 4.70 2.45 11.44
CA LYS A 44 3.73 1.64 12.20
C LYS A 44 4.27 1.22 13.57
N GLN A 45 5.57 0.96 13.69
CA GLN A 45 6.21 0.69 14.98
C GLN A 45 6.22 1.93 15.88
N GLU A 46 6.51 3.12 15.34
CA GLU A 46 6.49 4.38 16.10
C GLU A 46 5.09 4.77 16.57
N LEU A 47 4.05 4.38 15.81
CA LEU A 47 2.65 4.61 16.16
C LEU A 47 2.04 3.53 17.08
N ASP A 48 2.79 2.49 17.45
CA ASP A 48 2.28 1.31 18.18
C ASP A 48 1.14 0.57 17.45
N GLU A 49 1.15 0.63 16.11
CA GLU A 49 0.11 0.08 15.21
C GLU A 49 0.61 -1.16 14.45
N LEU A 50 1.67 -1.81 14.94
CA LEU A 50 2.25 -2.98 14.26
C LEU A 50 1.28 -4.17 14.22
N GLU A 51 0.38 -4.27 15.19
CA GLU A 51 -0.66 -5.30 15.27
C GLU A 51 -1.64 -5.26 14.09
N ASP A 52 -1.93 -4.08 13.53
CA ASP A 52 -2.75 -3.91 12.33
C ASP A 52 -2.20 -4.69 11.13
N LEU A 53 -0.87 -4.79 11.05
CA LEU A 53 -0.20 -5.50 9.97
C LEU A 53 -0.23 -7.02 10.14
N LEU A 54 -0.50 -7.53 11.35
CA LEU A 54 -0.59 -8.96 11.63
C LEU A 54 -1.95 -9.55 11.27
N SER A 55 -2.94 -8.69 10.99
CA SER A 55 -4.24 -9.09 10.46
C SER A 55 -4.10 -9.82 9.12
N ALA A 56 -4.87 -10.89 8.94
CA ALA A 56 -4.81 -11.72 7.72
C ALA A 56 -5.19 -10.97 6.43
N ASP A 57 -5.76 -9.76 6.57
CA ASP A 57 -6.13 -8.84 5.49
C ASP A 57 -5.00 -7.86 5.11
N SER A 58 -3.88 -7.85 5.84
CA SER A 58 -2.81 -6.87 5.57
C SER A 58 -2.05 -7.22 4.28
N ALA A 59 -2.04 -6.27 3.35
CA ALA A 59 -1.39 -6.39 2.05
C ALA A 59 0.14 -6.59 2.14
N VAL A 60 0.74 -6.34 3.31
CA VAL A 60 2.19 -6.41 3.55
C VAL A 60 2.65 -7.85 3.78
N PHE A 61 1.81 -8.70 4.36
CA PHE A 61 2.18 -10.08 4.70
C PHE A 61 1.55 -11.17 3.81
N SER A 62 0.62 -10.82 2.93
CA SER A 62 -0.09 -11.77 2.06
C SER A 62 0.83 -12.62 1.17
N ASN A 63 2.07 -12.19 0.91
CA ASN A 63 3.04 -12.92 0.11
C ASN A 63 4.07 -13.73 0.94
N THR A 64 3.92 -13.76 2.26
CA THR A 64 4.82 -14.51 3.16
C THR A 64 4.11 -15.76 3.65
N ARG A 65 4.54 -16.93 3.17
CA ARG A 65 4.04 -18.23 3.62
C ARG A 65 4.35 -18.40 5.11
N ARG A 66 3.37 -18.16 5.99
CA ARG A 66 3.49 -18.45 7.43
C ARG A 66 3.68 -19.97 7.58
N LYS A 67 4.86 -20.39 8.03
CA LYS A 67 5.09 -21.75 8.49
C LYS A 67 4.64 -21.78 9.95
N VAL A 68 3.50 -22.43 10.20
CA VAL A 68 3.10 -22.86 11.55
C VAL A 68 4.07 -23.90 12.07
#